data_AF-A0A7S0MNC8-F1
#
_entry.id   AF-A0A7S0MNC8-F1
#
_cell.length_a   1.000
_cell.length_b   1.000
_cell.length_c   1.000
_cell.angle_alpha   90.00
_cell.angle_beta   90.00
_cell.angle_gamma   90.00
#
_symmetry.space_group_name_H-M   'P 1'
#
loop_
_entity.id
_entity.type
_entity.pdbx_description
1 polymer ?
#
loop_
_entity_poly.entity_id
_entity_poly.type
_entity_poly.pdbx_seq_one_letter_code
_entity_poly.pdbx_strand_id
1 'polypeptide(L)'
;MQPNFNNQTRRTQRQACKQHKIGEQGGTTAVSSEALQALMETFLCPISKKIMTDPVILCESGWSYERKPIDDWIRRHGTDPRTGRPLRDCRLIENPCLRSLITACVQSLPAAAAAAVRPAGAVAPPGPSESSDDSVAAEPRPAECPRDH
;
A
#
# COMPACT_ATOMS: atom_id res chain seq x y z
N MET A 1 -72.73 3.24 -14.07
CA MET A 1 -72.25 4.14 -13.00
C MET A 1 -71.20 3.38 -12.19
N GLN A 2 -69.93 3.73 -12.37
CA GLN A 2 -68.72 3.13 -11.76
C GLN A 2 -68.68 3.29 -10.22
N PRO A 3 -67.91 2.51 -9.40
CA PRO A 3 -66.43 2.38 -9.46
C PRO A 3 -65.83 1.00 -9.09
N ASN A 4 -64.77 0.55 -9.80
CA ASN A 4 -63.33 0.83 -9.61
C ASN A 4 -62.68 0.03 -8.45
N PHE A 5 -62.42 -1.26 -8.74
CA PHE A 5 -61.70 -2.22 -7.90
C PHE A 5 -60.18 -2.01 -8.00
N ASN A 6 -59.67 -0.86 -7.52
CA ASN A 6 -58.21 -0.64 -7.48
C ASN A 6 -57.71 0.25 -6.34
N ASN A 7 -58.36 0.22 -5.18
CA ASN A 7 -57.98 1.09 -4.05
C ASN A 7 -57.64 0.33 -2.74
N GLN A 8 -57.31 -0.95 -2.82
CA GLN A 8 -56.76 -1.70 -1.68
C GLN A 8 -55.23 -1.86 -1.72
N THR A 9 -54.59 -1.61 -2.87
CA THR A 9 -53.12 -1.64 -3.02
C THR A 9 -52.45 -0.27 -2.84
N ARG A 10 -53.17 0.73 -2.29
CA ARG A 10 -52.65 2.10 -2.06
C ARG A 10 -52.74 2.56 -0.59
N ARG A 11 -52.99 1.62 0.34
CA ARG A 11 -53.11 1.91 1.79
C ARG A 11 -52.03 1.28 2.67
N THR A 12 -51.03 0.59 2.13
CA THR A 12 -49.72 0.44 2.79
C THR A 12 -48.85 1.65 2.44
N GLN A 13 -49.39 2.79 2.85
CA GLN A 13 -48.80 4.10 2.82
C GLN A 13 -47.66 4.12 3.84
N ARG A 14 -46.43 4.27 3.34
CA ARG A 14 -45.39 5.13 3.93
C ARG A 14 -45.02 4.88 5.41
N GLN A 15 -44.72 3.64 5.78
CA GLN A 15 -44.08 3.37 7.07
C GLN A 15 -42.54 3.36 6.93
N ALA A 16 -41.95 4.55 7.10
CA ALA A 16 -40.61 4.80 7.61
C ALA A 16 -39.38 4.20 6.90
N CYS A 17 -39.06 4.67 5.69
CA CYS A 17 -37.64 4.91 5.39
C CYS A 17 -37.22 6.10 6.27
N LYS A 18 -36.72 5.80 7.47
CA LYS A 18 -36.09 6.80 8.33
C LYS A 18 -34.98 7.43 7.50
N GLN A 19 -35.16 8.70 7.15
CA GLN A 19 -34.05 9.51 6.67
C GLN A 19 -32.96 9.45 7.74
N HIS A 20 -31.92 8.63 7.53
CA HIS A 20 -30.63 8.92 8.09
C HIS A 20 -30.22 10.25 7.47
N LYS A 21 -30.50 11.31 8.22
CA LYS A 21 -29.97 12.65 8.00
C LYS A 21 -28.47 12.50 8.22
N ILE A 22 -27.74 12.10 7.17
CA ILE A 22 -26.30 12.34 7.12
C ILE A 22 -26.23 13.86 7.10
N GLY A 23 -26.05 14.45 8.28
CA GLY A 23 -25.69 15.84 8.36
C GLY A 23 -24.46 16.02 7.49
N GLU A 24 -24.53 16.94 6.55
CA GLU A 24 -23.37 17.65 6.05
C GLU A 24 -22.61 18.19 7.26
N GLN A 25 -21.73 17.36 7.82
CA GLN A 25 -20.65 17.81 8.63
C GLN A 25 -19.51 17.99 7.64
N GLY A 26 -19.42 19.20 7.07
CA GLY A 26 -18.18 19.77 6.60
C GLY A 26 -17.22 19.90 7.79
N GLY A 27 -16.77 18.77 8.32
CA GLY A 27 -15.78 18.68 9.36
C GLY A 27 -14.43 18.65 8.69
N THR A 28 -13.85 19.83 8.46
CA THR A 28 -12.39 19.94 8.45
C THR A 28 -11.95 19.72 9.90
N THR A 29 -12.01 18.48 10.38
CA THR A 29 -11.40 18.15 11.66
C THR A 29 -9.90 18.19 11.42
N ALA A 30 -9.23 19.12 12.06
CA ALA A 30 -7.78 19.14 12.12
C ALA A 30 -7.33 17.75 12.59
N VAL A 31 -6.78 16.95 11.69
CA VAL A 31 -6.18 15.67 12.03
C VAL A 31 -5.00 15.97 12.94
N SER A 32 -5.00 15.39 14.14
CA SER A 32 -3.89 15.55 15.08
C SER A 32 -2.60 15.11 14.40
N SER A 33 -1.51 15.84 14.64
CA SER A 33 -0.20 15.54 14.06
C SER A 33 0.21 14.10 14.33
N GLU A 34 -0.14 13.52 15.50
CA GLU A 34 0.18 12.13 15.83
C GLU A 34 -0.55 11.10 14.94
N ALA A 35 -1.82 11.35 14.59
CA ALA A 35 -2.58 10.42 13.76
C ALA A 35 -2.02 10.36 12.34
N LEU A 36 -1.60 11.52 11.82
CA LEU A 36 -0.95 11.60 10.52
C LEU A 36 0.43 10.94 10.54
N GLN A 37 1.19 11.09 11.63
CA GLN A 37 2.48 10.45 11.80
C GLN A 37 2.35 8.93 11.88
N ALA A 38 1.43 8.41 12.69
CA ALA A 38 1.16 6.98 12.77
C ALA A 38 0.71 6.41 11.41
N LEU A 39 -0.11 7.16 10.67
CA LEU A 39 -0.50 6.77 9.32
C LEU A 39 0.71 6.71 8.36
N MET A 40 1.59 7.71 8.39
CA MET A 40 2.82 7.70 7.59
C MET A 40 3.73 6.51 7.94
N GLU A 41 3.82 6.15 9.22
CA GLU A 41 4.56 4.98 9.68
C GLU A 41 4.02 3.68 9.10
N THR A 42 2.69 3.56 8.89
CA THR A 42 2.11 2.38 8.22
C THR A 42 2.46 2.29 6.73
N PHE A 43 2.87 3.40 6.10
CA PHE A 43 3.28 3.44 4.70
C PHE A 43 4.79 3.27 4.51
N LEU A 44 5.56 3.14 5.59
CA LEU A 44 6.98 2.87 5.52
C LEU A 44 7.25 1.40 5.20
N CYS A 45 8.19 1.16 4.30
CA CYS A 45 8.71 -0.17 4.06
C CYS A 45 9.53 -0.64 5.28
N PRO A 46 9.27 -1.85 5.81
CA PRO A 46 10.03 -2.38 6.95
C PRO A 46 11.54 -2.50 6.70
N ILE A 47 11.97 -2.69 5.44
CA ILE A 47 13.37 -2.85 5.04
C ILE A 47 14.02 -1.49 4.81
N SER A 48 13.47 -0.66 3.92
CA SER A 48 14.10 0.60 3.52
C SER A 48 13.84 1.76 4.48
N LYS A 49 12.89 1.62 5.41
CA LYS A 49 12.41 2.68 6.31
C LYS A 49 11.99 3.96 5.58
N LYS A 50 11.58 3.83 4.31
CA LYS A 50 11.09 4.91 3.45
C LYS A 50 9.67 4.60 3.02
N ILE A 51 8.93 5.63 2.61
CA ILE A 51 7.58 5.44 2.07
C ILE A 51 7.63 4.57 0.82
N MET A 52 6.72 3.60 0.80
CA MET A 52 6.54 2.70 -0.33
C MET A 52 6.02 3.47 -1.55
N THR A 53 6.80 3.49 -2.62
CA THR A 53 6.42 4.01 -3.92
C THR A 53 5.77 2.90 -4.76
N ASP A 54 6.32 1.69 -4.69
CA ASP A 54 5.76 0.51 -5.34
C ASP A 54 5.55 -0.63 -4.32
N PRO A 55 4.43 -0.61 -3.58
CA PRO A 55 4.13 -1.62 -2.58
C PRO A 55 3.83 -2.97 -3.23
N VAL A 56 4.59 -3.98 -2.82
CA VAL A 56 4.41 -5.39 -3.18
C VAL A 56 4.20 -6.23 -1.92
N ILE A 57 3.27 -7.16 -1.97
CA ILE A 57 2.95 -8.10 -0.91
C ILE A 57 3.78 -9.37 -1.12
N LEU A 58 4.47 -9.80 -0.07
CA LEU A 58 5.07 -11.13 -0.02
C LEU A 58 3.97 -12.16 0.31
N CYS A 59 3.70 -13.10 -0.61
CA CYS A 59 2.59 -14.06 -0.49
C CYS A 59 2.59 -14.86 0.82
N GLU A 60 3.76 -15.31 1.25
CA GLU A 60 3.90 -16.19 2.40
C GLU A 60 3.57 -15.50 3.73
N SER A 61 3.97 -14.23 3.86
CA SER A 61 3.83 -13.48 5.11
C SER A 61 2.65 -12.50 5.11
N GLY A 62 2.19 -12.07 3.94
CA GLY A 62 1.13 -11.09 3.74
C GLY A 62 1.55 -9.63 3.96
N TRP A 63 2.85 -9.34 4.10
CA TRP A 63 3.35 -7.99 4.37
C TRP A 63 3.68 -7.24 3.10
N SER A 64 3.42 -5.93 3.13
CA SER A 64 3.76 -5.02 2.05
C SER A 64 5.17 -4.46 2.25
N TYR A 65 5.96 -4.52 1.19
CA TYR A 65 7.32 -4.00 1.11
C TYR A 65 7.47 -3.14 -0.15
N GLU A 66 8.54 -2.35 -0.21
CA GLU A 66 8.95 -1.70 -1.46
C GLU A 66 9.56 -2.76 -2.39
N ARG A 67 9.25 -2.72 -3.69
CA ARG A 67 9.71 -3.73 -4.67
C ARG A 67 11.22 -3.94 -4.68
N LYS A 68 12.01 -2.87 -4.84
CA LYS A 68 13.48 -2.99 -4.99
C LYS A 68 14.14 -3.64 -3.77
N PRO A 69 13.93 -3.15 -2.53
CA PRO A 69 14.52 -3.74 -1.34
C PRO A 69 14.11 -5.20 -1.07
N ILE A 70 12.84 -5.57 -1.33
CA ILE A 70 12.41 -6.95 -1.08
C ILE A 70 12.95 -7.92 -2.14
N ASP A 71 13.04 -7.49 -3.41
CA ASP A 71 13.63 -8.31 -4.47
C ASP A 71 15.11 -8.62 -4.17
N ASP A 72 15.88 -7.58 -3.81
CA ASP A 72 17.27 -7.73 -3.40
C ASP A 72 17.41 -8.61 -2.14
N TRP A 73 16.52 -8.45 -1.17
CA TRP A 73 16.54 -9.24 0.07
C TRP A 73 16.30 -10.72 -0.20
N ILE A 74 15.27 -11.04 -0.98
CA ILE A 74 14.93 -12.42 -1.34
C ILE A 74 16.11 -13.06 -2.08
N ARG A 75 16.72 -12.36 -3.03
CA ARG A 75 17.89 -12.89 -3.77
C ARG A 75 19.08 -13.20 -2.86
N ARG A 76 19.35 -12.35 -1.86
CA ARG A 76 20.52 -12.48 -0.97
C ARG A 76 20.31 -13.42 0.20
N HIS A 77 19.12 -13.43 0.79
CA HIS A 77 18.84 -14.12 2.06
C HIS A 77 17.82 -15.25 1.93
N GLY A 78 16.85 -15.15 1.02
CA GLY A 78 15.76 -16.12 0.90
C GLY A 78 14.88 -16.25 2.16
N THR A 79 14.85 -15.22 2.99
CA THR A 79 14.07 -15.20 4.23
C THR A 79 13.10 -14.02 4.25
N ASP A 80 12.07 -14.09 5.09
CA ASP A 80 11.21 -12.94 5.37
C ASP A 80 12.00 -11.91 6.19
N PRO A 81 12.17 -10.66 5.71
CA PRO A 81 12.92 -9.63 6.42
C PRO A 81 12.37 -9.30 7.80
N ARG A 82 11.08 -9.56 8.04
CA ARG A 82 10.39 -9.22 9.29
C ARG A 82 10.44 -10.35 10.31
N THR A 83 10.32 -11.59 9.86
CA THR A 83 10.27 -12.76 10.75
C THR A 83 11.57 -13.57 10.79
N GLY A 84 12.49 -13.34 9.84
CA GLY A 84 13.74 -14.07 9.69
C GLY A 84 13.55 -15.53 9.26
N ARG A 85 12.33 -15.94 8.92
CA ARG A 85 12.02 -17.32 8.54
C ARG A 85 12.35 -17.57 7.06
N PRO A 86 12.85 -18.76 6.69
CA PRO A 86 13.09 -19.11 5.30
C PRO A 86 11.78 -19.10 4.52
N LEU A 87 11.82 -18.49 3.34
CA LEU A 87 10.66 -18.42 2.46
C LEU A 87 10.53 -19.72 1.68
N ARG A 88 9.35 -20.33 1.75
CA ARG A 88 8.94 -21.42 0.84
C ARG A 88 8.46 -20.84 -0.48
N ASP A 89 7.80 -19.68 -0.43
CA ASP A 89 7.22 -19.02 -1.58
C ASP A 89 7.67 -17.57 -1.68
N CYS A 90 8.50 -17.29 -2.69
CA CYS A 90 9.03 -15.95 -2.94
C CYS A 90 8.16 -15.13 -3.89
N ARG A 91 6.92 -15.54 -4.16
CA ARG A 91 6.00 -14.76 -5.00
C ARG A 91 5.72 -13.40 -4.37
N LEU A 92 5.92 -12.36 -5.19
CA LEU A 92 5.57 -10.98 -4.88
C LEU A 92 4.34 -10.58 -5.69
N ILE A 93 3.30 -10.11 -5.00
CA ILE A 93 2.06 -9.63 -5.61
C ILE A 93 2.01 -8.11 -5.49
N GLU A 94 1.74 -7.41 -6.58
CA GLU A 94 1.60 -5.96 -6.54
C GLU A 94 0.38 -5.52 -5.72
N ASN A 95 0.50 -4.41 -4.99
CA ASN A 95 -0.60 -3.83 -4.22
C ASN A 95 -1.01 -2.44 -4.77
N PRO A 96 -1.76 -2.39 -5.88
CA PRO A 96 -2.16 -1.11 -6.49
C PRO A 96 -3.09 -0.30 -5.58
N CYS A 97 -3.85 -0.97 -4.71
CA CYS A 97 -4.72 -0.32 -3.73
C CYS A 97 -3.89 0.50 -2.72
N LEU A 98 -2.87 -0.11 -2.11
CA LEU A 98 -1.97 0.59 -1.19
C LEU A 98 -1.20 1.70 -1.89
N ARG A 99 -0.74 1.48 -3.13
CA ARG A 99 -0.09 2.53 -3.93
C ARG A 99 -0.98 3.76 -4.10
N SER A 100 -2.27 3.54 -4.39
CA SER A 100 -3.26 4.60 -4.57
C SER A 100 -3.52 5.34 -3.26
N LEU A 101 -3.62 4.62 -2.14
CA LEU A 101 -3.79 5.21 -0.81
C LEU A 101 -2.60 6.07 -0.39
N ILE A 102 -1.37 5.59 -0.57
CA ILE A 102 -0.15 6.34 -0.27
C ILE A 102 -0.10 7.60 -1.13
N THR A 103 -0.36 7.46 -2.43
CA THR A 103 -0.36 8.58 -3.37
C THR A 103 -1.37 9.66 -2.97
N ALA A 104 -2.60 9.27 -2.68
CA ALA A 104 -3.65 10.18 -2.24
C ALA A 104 -3.28 10.87 -0.91
N CYS A 105 -2.69 10.14 0.03
CA CYS A 105 -2.27 10.68 1.31
C CYS A 105 -1.13 11.71 1.15
N VAL A 106 -0.10 11.39 0.36
CA VAL A 106 1.02 12.31 0.08
C VAL A 106 0.54 13.57 -0.64
N GLN A 107 -0.45 13.46 -1.53
CA GLN A 107 -1.04 14.61 -2.22
C GLN A 107 -1.92 15.48 -1.31
N SER A 108 -2.57 14.88 -0.31
CA SER A 108 -3.43 15.59 0.64
C SER A 108 -2.65 16.24 1.79
N LEU A 109 -1.36 15.90 1.93
CA LEU A 109 -0.47 16.48 2.93
C LEU A 109 -0.08 17.92 2.55
N PRO A 110 -0.13 18.88 3.50
CA PRO A 110 0.37 20.22 3.24
C PRO A 110 1.87 20.18 2.90
N ALA A 111 2.32 21.06 2.01
CA ALA A 111 3.67 21.05 1.45
C ALA A 111 4.79 21.02 2.50
N ALA A 112 4.55 21.58 3.70
CA ALA A 112 5.48 21.54 4.83
C ALA A 112 5.69 20.13 5.40
N ALA A 113 4.65 19.28 5.40
CA ALA A 113 4.74 17.87 5.82
C ALA A 113 5.30 16.98 4.69
N ALA A 114 4.96 17.29 3.43
CA ALA A 114 5.44 16.53 2.27
C ALA A 114 6.98 16.57 2.10
N ALA A 115 7.64 17.65 2.53
CA ALA A 115 9.09 17.80 2.45
C ALA A 115 9.88 16.82 3.35
N ALA A 116 9.31 16.40 4.48
CA ALA A 116 9.89 15.37 5.34
C ALA A 116 9.63 13.94 4.80
N VAL A 117 8.68 13.82 3.88
CA VAL A 117 8.04 12.58 3.43
C VAL A 117 8.48 12.26 1.99
N ARG A 118 9.73 12.57 1.63
CA ARG A 118 10.22 12.40 0.25
C ARG A 118 10.13 10.93 -0.18
N PRO A 119 9.33 10.61 -1.22
CA PRO A 119 9.28 9.24 -1.72
C PRO A 119 10.65 8.87 -2.29
N ALA A 120 11.08 7.63 -2.04
CA ALA A 120 12.40 7.11 -2.41
C ALA A 120 12.65 7.04 -3.93
N GLY A 121 11.71 7.47 -4.77
CA GLY A 121 11.72 7.33 -6.22
C GLY A 121 12.06 8.57 -7.03
N ALA A 122 12.16 9.78 -6.46
CA ALA A 122 12.63 10.95 -7.19
C ALA A 122 14.17 10.98 -7.24
N VAL A 123 14.76 9.94 -7.82
CA VAL A 123 16.19 9.93 -8.20
C VAL A 123 16.25 10.41 -9.64
N ALA A 124 16.90 11.55 -9.86
CA ALA A 124 17.28 11.99 -11.20
C ALA A 124 18.18 10.91 -11.85
N PRO A 125 18.13 10.72 -13.17
CA PRO A 125 18.97 9.72 -13.82
C PRO A 125 20.45 10.10 -13.62
N PRO A 126 21.30 9.23 -13.02
CA PRO A 126 22.73 9.38 -13.15
C PRO A 126 23.11 9.08 -14.60
N GLY A 127 23.85 9.99 -15.22
CA GLY A 127 24.42 9.79 -16.55
C GLY A 127 25.36 8.58 -16.61
N PRO A 128 25.71 8.12 -17.82
CA PRO A 128 26.56 6.94 -17.98
C PRO A 128 27.99 7.30 -17.57
N SER A 129 28.53 6.57 -16.61
CA SER A 129 29.97 6.48 -16.40
C SER A 129 30.36 5.02 -16.48
N GLU A 130 30.83 4.66 -17.67
CA GLU A 130 31.52 3.43 -17.97
C GLU A 130 32.89 3.49 -17.28
N SER A 131 33.23 2.49 -16.47
CA SER A 131 34.61 2.05 -16.32
C SER A 131 34.63 0.64 -15.75
N SER A 132 35.26 -0.24 -16.52
CA SER A 132 35.57 -1.62 -16.22
C SER A 132 36.53 -1.71 -15.04
N ASP A 133 36.24 -2.59 -14.09
CA ASP A 133 37.28 -3.34 -13.38
C ASP A 133 36.76 -4.74 -13.04
N ASP A 134 37.51 -5.73 -13.49
CA ASP A 134 37.31 -7.17 -13.37
C ASP A 134 37.76 -7.62 -11.98
N SER A 135 36.84 -8.13 -11.17
CA SER A 135 37.18 -8.91 -9.98
C SER A 135 36.01 -9.82 -9.60
N VAL A 136 36.22 -11.12 -9.80
CA VAL A 136 35.36 -12.23 -9.42
C VAL A 136 35.03 -12.15 -7.93
N ALA A 137 33.88 -11.55 -7.60
CA ALA A 137 33.25 -11.71 -6.29
C ALA A 137 32.42 -12.99 -6.36
N ALA A 138 32.78 -13.97 -5.52
CA ALA A 138 32.01 -15.20 -5.34
C ALA A 138 30.52 -14.86 -5.20
N GLU A 139 29.72 -15.26 -6.18
CA GLU A 139 28.27 -15.10 -6.14
C GLU A 139 27.75 -15.78 -4.85
N PRO A 140 27.07 -15.06 -3.95
CA PRO A 140 26.28 -15.73 -2.94
C PRO A 140 25.21 -16.51 -3.71
N ARG A 141 25.22 -17.84 -3.55
CA ARG A 141 24.28 -18.74 -4.22
C ARG A 141 22.87 -18.14 -4.09
N PRO A 142 22.15 -17.90 -5.19
CA PRO A 142 20.81 -17.34 -5.10
C PRO A 142 20.02 -18.20 -4.13
N ALA A 143 19.31 -17.57 -3.20
CA ALA A 143 18.41 -18.30 -2.33
C ALA A 143 17.23 -18.79 -3.18
N GLU A 144 17.43 -19.91 -3.86
CA GLU A 144 16.41 -20.57 -4.64
C GLU A 144 15.28 -20.96 -3.69
N CYS A 145 14.08 -20.47 -3.99
CA CYS A 145 12.89 -20.83 -3.23
C CYS A 145 12.76 -22.36 -3.28
N PRO A 146 12.59 -23.04 -2.14
CA PRO A 146 12.36 -24.49 -2.11
C PRO A 146 11.10 -24.80 -2.94
N ARG A 147 11.29 -25.26 -4.19
CA ARG A 147 10.18 -25.76 -5.01
C ARG A 147 9.75 -27.10 -4.42
N ASP A 148 8.66 -27.09 -3.67
CA ASP A 148 7.95 -28.31 -3.26
C ASP A 148 7.50 -29.04 -4.54
N HIS A 149 8.03 -30.25 -4.75
CA HIS A 149 7.71 -31.17 -5.87
C HIS A 149 6.52 -32.06 -5.49
#